data_AF-A0A1M5LFU0-F1
#
_entry.id   AF-A0A1M5LFU0-F1
#
_cell.length_a   1.000
_cell.length_b   1.000
_cell.length_c   1.000
_cell.angle_alpha   90.00
_cell.angle_beta   90.00
_cell.angle_gamma   90.00
#
_symmetry.space_group_name_H-M   'P 1'
#
loop_
_entity.id
_entity.type
_entity.pdbx_description
1 polymer ?
#
loop_
_entity_poly.entity_id
_entity_poly.type
_entity_poly.pdbx_seq_one_letter_code
_entity_poly.pdbx_strand_id
1 'polypeptide(L)'
;MKNTIVMILLLIVNSVNAQKKSDFLGSWTLVSVENINQDGTKNLPYDVNPKGFLFFDEKGNYAIQIYKSERAKIVWGDKNKCTPEENAAIVKGSNSHFGEYEIDETNNTITFKIKTASFPNWENTMQKRSYIFKNNELKYIVTNTTQGGKSATAEVIWKKL
;
A
#
# COMPACT_ATOMS: atom_id res chain seq x y z
N MET A 1 43.60 -0.54 52.16
CA MET A 1 42.54 -1.39 51.57
C MET A 1 41.67 -0.52 50.68
N LYS A 2 41.79 -0.64 49.35
CA LYS A 2 40.96 0.10 48.38
C LYS A 2 39.94 -0.88 47.79
N ASN A 3 38.65 -0.67 48.08
CA ASN A 3 37.56 -1.43 47.49
C ASN A 3 37.22 -0.83 46.13
N THR A 4 37.51 -1.58 45.06
CA THR A 4 37.07 -1.24 43.71
C THR A 4 35.71 -1.90 43.48
N ILE A 5 34.66 -1.08 43.35
CA ILE A 5 33.34 -1.52 42.91
C ILE A 5 33.37 -1.58 41.38
N VAL A 6 33.14 -2.77 40.81
CA VAL A 6 32.94 -2.96 39.38
C VAL A 6 31.44 -2.91 39.10
N MET A 7 31.00 -1.90 38.38
CA MET A 7 29.61 -1.72 37.95
C MET A 7 29.46 -2.33 36.55
N ILE A 8 28.75 -3.45 36.45
CA ILE A 8 28.47 -4.12 35.18
C ILE A 8 27.22 -3.48 34.56
N LEU A 9 27.41 -2.80 33.44
CA LEU A 9 26.33 -2.22 32.64
C LEU A 9 25.76 -3.32 31.73
N LEU A 10 24.54 -3.79 32.00
CA LEU A 10 23.81 -4.66 31.07
C LEU A 10 23.28 -3.82 29.91
N LEU A 11 23.90 -3.96 28.74
CA LEU A 11 23.35 -3.49 27.47
C LEU A 11 22.23 -4.44 27.02
N ILE A 12 20.98 -4.01 27.15
CA ILE A 12 19.83 -4.68 26.54
C ILE A 12 19.85 -4.31 25.06
N VAL A 13 20.35 -5.21 24.22
CA VAL A 13 20.34 -5.05 22.77
C VAL A 13 18.92 -5.38 22.29
N ASN A 14 18.09 -4.36 22.06
CA ASN A 14 16.86 -4.54 21.30
C ASN A 14 17.24 -4.84 19.85
N SER A 15 17.22 -6.11 19.47
CA SER A 15 17.41 -6.53 18.08
C SER A 15 16.24 -6.02 17.24
N VAL A 16 16.42 -4.88 16.58
CA VAL A 16 15.59 -4.53 15.42
C VAL A 16 16.03 -5.48 14.31
N ASN A 17 15.28 -6.55 14.10
CA ASN A 17 15.50 -7.40 12.91
C ASN A 17 15.28 -6.53 11.68
N ALA A 18 16.30 -6.40 10.84
CA ALA A 18 16.18 -5.75 9.54
C ALA A 18 15.16 -6.55 8.70
N GLN A 19 14.20 -5.82 8.12
CA GLN A 19 13.17 -6.37 7.24
C GLN A 19 13.83 -6.95 5.99
N LYS A 20 13.56 -8.21 5.67
CA LYS A 20 14.08 -8.85 4.45
C LYS A 20 13.05 -8.81 3.33
N LYS A 21 13.50 -8.82 2.07
CA LYS A 21 12.63 -9.00 0.89
C LYS A 21 11.68 -10.21 1.04
N SER A 22 12.15 -11.29 1.65
CA SER A 22 11.34 -12.49 1.95
C SER A 22 10.09 -12.19 2.78
N ASP A 23 10.14 -11.16 3.61
CA ASP A 23 9.04 -10.83 4.52
C ASP A 23 7.86 -10.18 3.79
N PHE A 24 8.09 -9.66 2.57
CA PHE A 24 7.04 -9.13 1.69
C PHE A 24 6.29 -10.20 0.91
N LEU A 25 6.92 -11.37 0.71
CA LEU A 25 6.35 -12.45 -0.09
C LEU A 25 5.00 -12.92 0.46
N GLY A 26 4.13 -13.31 -0.47
CA GLY A 26 2.82 -13.85 -0.17
C GLY A 26 1.70 -12.82 -0.34
N SER A 27 0.63 -13.05 0.40
CA SER A 27 -0.65 -12.38 0.21
C SER A 27 -0.97 -11.43 1.36
N TRP A 28 -1.64 -10.33 1.02
CA TRP A 28 -1.93 -9.24 1.91
C TRP A 28 -3.37 -8.79 1.70
N THR A 29 -4.07 -8.48 2.79
CA THR A 29 -5.40 -7.88 2.77
C THR A 29 -5.33 -6.40 3.11
N LEU A 30 -6.16 -5.60 2.45
CA LEU A 30 -6.20 -4.16 2.66
C LEU A 30 -6.85 -3.83 4.02
N VAL A 31 -6.22 -2.95 4.77
CA VAL A 31 -6.74 -2.43 6.05
C VAL A 31 -7.35 -1.04 5.84
N SER A 32 -6.60 -0.12 5.21
CA SER A 32 -7.07 1.24 4.99
C SER A 32 -6.37 1.94 3.82
N VAL A 33 -7.06 2.96 3.29
CA VAL A 33 -6.48 3.96 2.40
C VAL A 33 -6.98 5.32 2.88
N GLU A 34 -6.06 6.17 3.32
CA GLU A 34 -6.36 7.53 3.75
C GLU A 34 -5.55 8.51 2.91
N ASN A 35 -6.26 9.38 2.20
CA ASN A 35 -5.64 10.51 1.53
C ASN A 35 -5.48 11.67 2.51
N ILE A 36 -4.35 12.37 2.43
CA ILE A 36 -4.00 13.53 3.24
C ILE A 36 -3.69 14.67 2.27
N ASN A 37 -4.54 15.71 2.30
CA ASN A 37 -4.39 16.93 1.50
C ASN A 37 -3.34 17.87 2.12
N GLN A 38 -2.94 18.89 1.36
CA GLN A 38 -1.96 19.90 1.80
C GLN A 38 -2.41 20.69 3.03
N ASP A 39 -3.72 20.90 3.20
CA ASP A 39 -4.32 21.56 4.36
C ASP A 39 -4.43 20.61 5.58
N GLY A 40 -3.95 19.37 5.45
CA GLY A 40 -4.04 18.33 6.47
C GLY A 40 -5.40 17.64 6.54
N THR A 41 -6.38 18.02 5.71
CA THR A 41 -7.66 17.34 5.66
C THR A 41 -7.48 15.92 5.16
N LYS A 42 -8.24 15.00 5.76
CA LYS A 42 -8.20 13.58 5.47
C LYS A 42 -9.48 13.14 4.79
N ASN A 43 -9.35 12.26 3.80
CA ASN A 43 -10.50 11.60 3.19
C ASN A 43 -10.22 10.13 2.89
N LEU A 44 -11.29 9.33 2.85
CA LEU A 44 -11.24 7.89 2.61
C LEU A 44 -11.75 7.61 1.18
N PRO A 45 -10.88 7.61 0.16
CA PRO A 45 -11.31 7.46 -1.23
C PRO A 45 -12.02 6.10 -1.49
N TYR A 46 -11.79 5.10 -0.65
CA TYR A 46 -12.38 3.77 -0.74
C TYR A 46 -13.28 3.39 0.45
N ASP A 47 -13.79 4.41 1.16
CA ASP A 47 -14.62 4.29 2.36
C ASP A 47 -13.89 3.66 3.57
N VAL A 48 -14.62 3.53 4.68
CA VAL A 48 -14.17 2.77 5.86
C VAL A 48 -14.22 1.28 5.52
N ASN A 49 -13.21 0.51 5.94
CA ASN A 49 -13.08 -0.93 5.66
C ASN A 49 -13.09 -1.27 4.15
N PRO A 50 -12.19 -0.69 3.35
CA PRO A 50 -12.10 -1.01 1.93
C PRO A 50 -11.71 -2.47 1.71
N LYS A 51 -12.01 -3.01 0.53
CA LYS A 51 -11.66 -4.39 0.16
C LYS A 51 -10.46 -4.36 -0.78
N GLY A 52 -9.46 -5.17 -0.51
CA GLY A 52 -8.30 -5.23 -1.40
C GLY A 52 -7.38 -6.39 -1.14
N PHE A 53 -6.57 -6.67 -2.15
CA PHE A 53 -5.58 -7.73 -2.16
C PHE A 53 -4.28 -7.23 -2.77
N LEU A 54 -3.17 -7.52 -2.10
CA LEU A 54 -1.82 -7.28 -2.60
C LEU A 54 -1.05 -8.58 -2.52
N PHE A 55 -0.33 -8.91 -3.59
CA PHE A 55 0.46 -10.13 -3.69
C PHE A 55 1.85 -9.81 -4.19
N PHE A 56 2.85 -10.46 -3.60
CA PHE A 56 4.24 -10.44 -4.05
C PHE A 56 4.74 -11.87 -4.23
N ASP A 57 5.31 -12.19 -5.38
CA ASP A 57 5.96 -13.47 -5.62
C ASP A 57 7.49 -13.41 -5.50
N GLU A 58 8.11 -14.59 -5.43
CA GLU A 58 9.56 -14.77 -5.37
C GLU A 58 10.28 -14.32 -6.64
N LYS A 59 9.57 -14.31 -7.78
CA LYS A 59 10.11 -13.91 -9.09
C LYS A 59 10.19 -12.39 -9.25
N GLY A 60 9.68 -11.62 -8.27
CA GLY A 60 9.70 -10.16 -8.31
C GLY A 60 8.45 -9.54 -8.94
N ASN A 61 7.38 -10.30 -9.14
CA ASN A 61 6.10 -9.79 -9.61
C ASN A 61 5.21 -9.38 -8.43
N TYR A 62 4.35 -8.40 -8.68
CA TYR A 62 3.28 -8.03 -7.76
C TYR A 62 1.97 -7.79 -8.50
N ALA A 63 0.87 -7.91 -7.78
CA ALA A 63 -0.44 -7.46 -8.22
C ALA A 63 -1.20 -6.83 -7.05
N ILE A 64 -1.91 -5.75 -7.31
CA ILE A 64 -2.70 -5.02 -6.33
C ILE A 64 -4.09 -4.73 -6.88
N GLN A 65 -5.10 -4.92 -6.02
CA GLN A 65 -6.48 -4.57 -6.29
C GLN A 65 -7.06 -3.90 -5.05
N ILE A 66 -7.68 -2.74 -5.24
CA ILE A 66 -8.35 -1.96 -4.21
C ILE A 66 -9.75 -1.65 -4.71
N TYR A 67 -10.73 -1.82 -3.83
CA TYR A 67 -12.14 -1.52 -4.06
C TYR A 67 -12.72 -0.79 -2.84
N LYS A 68 -13.71 0.07 -3.11
CA LYS A 68 -14.63 0.54 -2.08
C LYS A 68 -15.25 -0.61 -1.30
N SER A 69 -15.54 -0.36 -0.02
CA SER A 69 -16.19 -1.31 0.88
C SER A 69 -17.48 -1.86 0.28
N GLU A 70 -18.36 -0.96 -0.14
CA GLU A 70 -19.64 -1.23 -0.76
C GLU A 70 -19.68 -0.71 -2.20
N ARG A 71 -20.25 -1.51 -3.10
CA ARG A 71 -20.35 -1.19 -4.52
C ARG A 71 -21.73 -1.57 -5.04
N ALA A 72 -22.40 -0.62 -5.68
CA ALA A 72 -23.66 -0.89 -6.36
C ALA A 72 -23.46 -1.97 -7.43
N LYS A 73 -24.44 -2.88 -7.53
CA LYS A 73 -24.50 -3.81 -8.65
C LYS A 73 -24.93 -3.05 -9.90
N ILE A 74 -24.43 -3.50 -11.05
CA ILE A 74 -24.89 -3.01 -12.35
C ILE A 74 -26.31 -3.53 -12.55
N VAL A 75 -27.28 -2.63 -12.74
CA VAL A 75 -28.71 -2.96 -12.76
C VAL A 75 -29.02 -3.97 -13.86
N TRP A 76 -28.42 -3.78 -15.03
CA TRP A 76 -28.62 -4.65 -16.19
C TRP A 76 -27.96 -6.03 -16.07
N GLY A 77 -27.04 -6.21 -15.11
CA GLY A 77 -26.23 -7.43 -14.99
C GLY A 77 -25.22 -7.65 -16.12
N ASP A 78 -25.08 -6.69 -17.04
CA ASP A 78 -24.16 -6.71 -18.18
C ASP A 78 -23.25 -5.48 -18.11
N LYS A 79 -21.95 -5.70 -17.97
CA LYS A 79 -20.93 -4.64 -17.84
C LYS A 79 -20.86 -3.74 -19.08
N ASN A 80 -21.24 -4.25 -20.25
CA ASN A 80 -21.26 -3.45 -21.48
C ASN A 80 -22.48 -2.54 -21.58
N LYS A 81 -23.42 -2.66 -20.64
CA LYS A 81 -24.65 -1.85 -20.56
C LYS A 81 -24.67 -0.93 -19.34
N CYS A 82 -23.53 -0.74 -18.68
CA CYS A 82 -23.40 0.24 -17.61
C CYS A 82 -23.82 1.63 -18.10
N THR A 83 -24.66 2.28 -17.32
CA THR A 83 -24.89 3.72 -17.43
C THR A 83 -23.58 4.50 -17.19
N PRO A 84 -23.49 5.76 -17.64
CA PRO A 84 -22.35 6.62 -17.33
C PRO A 84 -22.07 6.73 -15.82
N GLU A 85 -23.12 6.77 -15.00
CA GLU A 85 -23.04 6.85 -13.54
C GLU A 85 -22.45 5.57 -12.93
N GLU A 86 -22.90 4.40 -13.38
CA GLU A 86 -22.35 3.11 -12.97
C GLU A 86 -20.88 2.97 -13.36
N ASN A 87 -20.51 3.36 -14.58
CA ASN A 87 -19.12 3.36 -15.03
C ASN A 87 -18.24 4.28 -14.16
N ALA A 88 -18.71 5.49 -13.87
CA ALA A 88 -18.00 6.42 -13.00
C ALA A 88 -17.83 5.86 -11.57
N ALA A 89 -18.86 5.22 -11.03
CA ALA A 89 -18.79 4.59 -9.70
C ALA A 89 -17.78 3.42 -9.68
N ILE A 90 -17.73 2.59 -10.73
CA ILE A 90 -16.78 1.48 -10.84
C ILE A 90 -15.34 2.00 -10.91
N VAL A 91 -15.08 2.99 -11.76
CA VAL A 91 -13.73 3.55 -11.95
C VAL A 91 -13.26 4.28 -10.71
N LYS A 92 -14.05 5.20 -10.14
CA LYS A 92 -13.66 5.98 -8.95
C LYS A 92 -13.60 5.11 -7.68
N GLY A 93 -14.39 4.04 -7.64
CA GLY A 93 -14.44 3.11 -6.52
C GLY A 93 -13.40 1.99 -6.58
N SER A 94 -12.44 2.02 -7.51
CA SER A 94 -11.42 0.99 -7.62
C SER A 94 -10.06 1.50 -8.09
N ASN A 95 -9.00 0.78 -7.73
CA ASN A 95 -7.68 0.97 -8.31
C ASN A 95 -6.95 -0.36 -8.33
N SER A 96 -6.48 -0.79 -9.50
CA SER A 96 -5.77 -2.04 -9.69
C SER A 96 -4.58 -1.84 -10.59
N HIS A 97 -3.46 -2.46 -10.28
CA HIS A 97 -2.29 -2.45 -11.14
C HIS A 97 -1.40 -3.65 -10.84
N PHE A 98 -0.51 -4.00 -11.77
CA PHE A 98 0.45 -5.08 -11.57
C PHE A 98 1.73 -4.83 -12.37
N GLY A 99 2.78 -5.57 -12.02
CA GLY A 99 4.07 -5.47 -12.66
C GLY A 99 5.16 -6.09 -11.81
N GLU A 100 6.30 -5.41 -11.74
CA GLU A 100 7.45 -5.84 -10.95
C GLU A 100 7.68 -4.95 -9.73
N TYR A 101 8.29 -5.49 -8.69
CA TYR A 101 8.62 -4.73 -7.48
C TYR A 101 10.08 -4.91 -7.06
N GLU A 102 10.61 -3.87 -6.42
CA GLU A 102 11.92 -3.88 -5.78
C GLU A 102 11.79 -3.38 -4.35
N ILE A 103 12.49 -4.02 -3.42
CA ILE A 103 12.58 -3.62 -2.01
C ILE A 103 13.99 -3.10 -1.77
N ASP A 104 14.08 -1.86 -1.30
CA ASP A 104 15.29 -1.27 -0.76
C ASP A 104 15.16 -1.22 0.76
N GLU A 105 15.79 -2.20 1.42
CA GLU A 105 15.75 -2.41 2.87
C GLU A 105 16.50 -1.31 3.62
N THR A 106 17.59 -0.80 3.03
CA THR A 106 18.42 0.26 3.62
C THR A 106 17.63 1.57 3.73
N ASN A 107 16.87 1.91 2.69
CA ASN A 107 16.11 3.16 2.63
C ASN A 107 14.63 2.99 3.02
N ASN A 108 14.20 1.78 3.38
CA ASN A 108 12.80 1.42 3.63
C ASN A 108 11.86 1.90 2.51
N THR A 109 12.17 1.52 1.27
CA THR A 109 11.32 1.85 0.12
C THR A 109 10.92 0.64 -0.72
N ILE A 110 9.71 0.68 -1.25
CA ILE A 110 9.20 -0.24 -2.27
C ILE A 110 9.10 0.54 -3.57
N THR A 111 9.68 0.02 -4.64
CA THR A 111 9.48 0.57 -5.99
C THR A 111 8.59 -0.37 -6.79
N PHE A 112 7.44 0.14 -7.23
CA PHE A 112 6.55 -0.55 -8.15
C PHE A 112 6.86 -0.12 -9.58
N LYS A 113 7.34 -1.05 -10.42
CA LYS A 113 7.46 -0.88 -11.87
C LYS A 113 6.14 -1.33 -12.49
N ILE A 114 5.29 -0.37 -12.82
CA ILE A 114 3.90 -0.63 -13.21
C ILE A 114 3.86 -1.03 -14.69
N LYS A 115 3.42 -2.26 -14.98
CA LYS A 115 3.25 -2.75 -16.36
C LYS A 115 1.86 -2.40 -16.91
N THR A 116 0.83 -2.61 -16.09
CA THR A 116 -0.58 -2.36 -16.48
C THR A 116 -1.34 -1.83 -15.28
N ALA A 117 -2.28 -0.91 -15.52
CA ALA A 117 -3.06 -0.27 -14.47
C ALA A 117 -4.47 0.08 -14.93
N SER A 118 -5.45 0.01 -14.02
CA SER A 118 -6.81 0.50 -14.24
C SER A 118 -6.86 2.02 -14.41
N PHE A 119 -5.80 2.73 -13.96
CA PHE A 119 -5.55 4.12 -14.30
C PHE A 119 -4.38 4.19 -15.30
N PRO A 120 -4.66 4.33 -16.62
CA PRO A 120 -3.65 4.18 -17.67
C PRO A 120 -2.44 5.11 -17.54
N ASN A 121 -2.60 6.27 -16.91
CA ASN A 121 -1.51 7.24 -16.72
C ASN A 121 -0.36 6.70 -15.83
N TRP A 122 -0.57 5.59 -15.13
CA TRP A 122 0.47 4.92 -14.34
C TRP A 122 1.20 3.83 -15.12
N GLU A 123 0.73 3.42 -16.29
CA GLU A 123 1.39 2.39 -17.06
C GLU A 123 2.79 2.82 -17.49
N ASN A 124 3.72 1.87 -17.42
CA ASN A 124 5.15 2.06 -17.73
C ASN A 124 5.84 3.12 -16.85
N THR A 125 5.26 3.45 -15.69
CA THR A 125 5.89 4.34 -14.69
C THR A 125 6.52 3.55 -13.55
N MET A 126 7.44 4.20 -12.83
CA MET A 126 7.97 3.70 -11.57
C MET A 126 7.42 4.53 -10.41
N GLN A 127 6.88 3.85 -9.40
CA GLN A 127 6.41 4.49 -8.18
C GLN A 127 7.20 4.01 -6.98
N LYS A 128 8.02 4.91 -6.43
CA LYS A 128 8.74 4.69 -5.18
C LYS A 128 7.87 5.12 -4.00
N ARG A 129 7.71 4.24 -3.02
CA ARG A 129 6.91 4.45 -1.81
C ARG A 129 7.78 4.17 -0.59
N SER A 130 7.85 5.11 0.34
CA SER A 130 8.42 4.82 1.67
C SER A 130 7.47 3.88 2.41
N TYR A 131 8.04 2.97 3.20
CA TYR A 131 7.25 2.03 3.97
C TYR A 131 7.69 1.92 5.43
N ILE A 132 6.77 1.47 6.27
CA ILE A 132 7.01 0.93 7.58
C ILE A 132 6.41 -0.47 7.59
N PHE A 133 7.18 -1.45 8.02
CA PHE A 133 6.69 -2.80 8.23
C PHE A 133 6.85 -3.16 9.69
N LYS A 134 5.75 -3.56 10.34
CA LYS A 134 5.76 -3.96 11.75
C LYS A 134 4.55 -4.86 12.01
N ASN A 135 4.71 -5.87 12.86
CA ASN A 135 3.60 -6.72 13.33
C ASN A 135 2.74 -7.31 12.19
N ASN A 136 3.37 -7.76 11.10
CA ASN A 136 2.70 -8.23 9.89
C ASN A 136 1.80 -7.20 9.20
N GLU A 137 2.03 -5.91 9.46
CA GLU A 137 1.39 -4.81 8.74
C GLU A 137 2.43 -4.07 7.91
N LEU A 138 2.07 -3.85 6.66
CA LEU A 138 2.82 -3.02 5.71
C LEU A 138 2.05 -1.71 5.53
N LYS A 139 2.67 -0.63 5.97
CA LYS A 139 2.20 0.73 5.71
C LYS A 139 3.11 1.39 4.69
N TYR A 140 2.58 1.92 3.60
CA TYR A 140 3.37 2.73 2.66
C TYR A 140 2.71 4.07 2.36
N ILE A 141 3.53 5.04 1.93
CA ILE A 141 3.09 6.35 1.50
C ILE A 141 3.12 6.46 -0.03
N VAL A 142 2.00 6.86 -0.62
CA VAL A 142 1.87 7.19 -2.05
C VAL A 142 1.96 8.71 -2.20
N THR A 143 2.92 9.19 -2.97
CA THR A 143 3.10 10.64 -3.22
C THR A 143 2.38 11.14 -4.48
N ASN A 144 2.10 10.23 -5.42
CA ASN A 144 1.34 10.51 -6.63
C ASN A 144 0.03 9.72 -6.57
N THR A 145 -1.01 10.27 -5.96
CA THR A 145 -2.30 9.59 -5.78
C THR A 145 -3.13 9.57 -7.07
N THR A 146 -3.98 8.55 -7.27
CA THR A 146 -4.95 8.52 -8.40
C THR A 146 -6.17 9.40 -8.15
N GLN A 147 -6.44 9.75 -6.89
CA GLN A 147 -7.57 10.54 -6.43
C GLN A 147 -7.06 11.59 -5.44
N GLY A 148 -7.51 12.84 -5.53
CA GLY A 148 -7.09 13.93 -4.62
C GLY A 148 -6.19 15.01 -5.24
N GLY A 149 -5.81 14.86 -6.51
CA GLY A 149 -5.00 15.86 -7.23
C GLY A 149 -3.51 15.81 -6.88
N LYS A 150 -2.70 16.66 -7.54
CA LYS A 150 -1.21 16.64 -7.44
C LYS A 150 -0.65 16.93 -6.04
N SER A 151 -1.50 17.37 -5.12
CA SER A 151 -1.11 17.82 -3.78
C SER A 151 -1.41 16.81 -2.66
N ALA A 152 -2.13 15.73 -2.96
CA ALA A 152 -2.52 14.75 -1.95
C ALA A 152 -1.51 13.59 -1.88
N THR A 153 -1.13 13.21 -0.67
CA THR A 153 -0.46 11.93 -0.38
C THR A 153 -1.48 10.91 0.11
N ALA A 154 -1.18 9.62 0.03
CA ALA A 154 -2.01 8.58 0.64
C ALA A 154 -1.19 7.67 1.55
N GLU A 155 -1.69 7.43 2.75
CA GLU A 155 -1.26 6.33 3.60
C GLU A 155 -2.10 5.09 3.26
N VAL A 156 -1.43 3.98 2.95
CA VAL A 156 -2.10 2.70 2.70
C VAL A 156 -1.55 1.66 3.63
N ILE A 157 -2.45 0.96 4.33
CA ILE A 157 -2.11 -0.08 5.28
C ILE A 157 -2.61 -1.42 4.75
N TRP A 158 -1.73 -2.40 4.77
CA TRP A 158 -1.96 -3.80 4.41
C TRP A 158 -1.62 -4.69 5.59
N LYS A 159 -2.35 -5.79 5.74
CA LYS A 159 -2.06 -6.84 6.73
C LYS A 159 -1.74 -8.13 6.02
N LYS A 160 -0.68 -8.82 6.44
CA LYS A 160 -0.28 -10.11 5.90
C LYS A 160 -1.36 -11.16 6.22
N LEU A 161 -1.65 -12.03 5.26
CA LEU A 161 -2.51 -13.21 5.44
C LEU A 161 -1.76 -14.35 6.13
#